data_AF-A0A257LK78-F1
#
_entry.id   AF-A0A257LK78-F1
#
_cell.length_a   1.000
_cell.length_b   1.000
_cell.length_c   1.000
_cell.angle_alpha   90.00
_cell.angle_beta   90.00
_cell.angle_gamma   90.00
#
_symmetry.space_group_name_H-M   'P 1'
#
loop_
_entity.id
_entity.type
_entity.pdbx_description
1 polymer ?
#
loop_
_entity_poly.entity_id
_entity_poly.type
_entity_poly.pdbx_seq_one_letter_code
_entity_poly.pdbx_strand_id
1 'polypeptide(L)'
;MEDLEKILSAEELNLITVMSDLRGLGNIPVESDPSREQFRRNSLAFKIPAETAAARIGLNLAAAKEVVESARKKLLKARQVRLGDLPNDPRPHAAATFRMISAYSAAYTATGDTEWRQKAIRTLDRAREAFSRGPLLQNFPGPADELTSGRAFLYGLAIQSALDVSDITLDSHRASWAEDLATTASEKFLSGDMLRETAPGQSIFSSPLSDRAMLFDDSTVGLFSSAEARLAARGRRLSEAFATTIVPTPTDAIARPIVHSDQLIAGLIREQAPRVLISPDAPEALKEAACRLPLRLLTRR
;
A
#
# COMPACT_ATOMS: atom_id res chain seq x y z
N MET A 1 9.84 18.94 -27.39
CA MET A 1 9.38 20.31 -27.66
C MET A 1 8.47 20.32 -28.87
N GLU A 2 8.95 19.83 -30.02
CA GLU A 2 8.17 19.74 -31.26
C GLU A 2 6.79 19.08 -31.11
N ASP A 3 6.69 17.98 -30.36
CA ASP A 3 5.39 17.32 -30.14
C ASP A 3 4.43 18.18 -29.29
N LEU A 4 4.96 18.93 -28.31
CA LEU A 4 4.16 19.79 -27.46
C LEU A 4 3.64 20.99 -28.24
N GLU A 5 4.45 21.55 -29.14
CA GLU A 5 4.06 22.64 -30.04
C GLU A 5 2.92 22.24 -30.99
N LYS A 6 2.81 20.96 -31.35
CA LYS A 6 1.69 20.43 -32.15
C LYS A 6 0.41 20.22 -31.34
N ILE A 7 0.53 20.00 -30.03
CA ILE A 7 -0.59 19.62 -29.14
C ILE A 7 -1.15 20.84 -28.42
N LEU A 8 -0.29 21.76 -27.98
CA LEU A 8 -0.61 22.90 -27.13
C LEU A 8 -0.60 24.19 -27.93
N SER A 9 -1.47 25.12 -27.53
CA SER A 9 -1.37 26.52 -27.97
C SER A 9 -0.13 27.19 -27.39
N ALA A 10 0.28 28.32 -27.97
CA ALA A 10 1.46 29.06 -27.51
C ALA A 10 1.36 29.47 -26.03
N GLU A 11 0.18 29.87 -25.56
CA GLU A 11 -0.05 30.24 -24.16
C GLU A 11 0.07 29.04 -23.22
N GLU A 12 -0.56 27.91 -23.57
CA GLU A 12 -0.44 26.66 -22.82
C GLU A 12 1.01 26.15 -22.78
N LEU A 13 1.69 26.19 -23.92
CA LEU A 13 3.08 25.77 -24.02
C LEU A 13 3.99 26.65 -23.16
N ASN A 14 3.79 27.96 -23.16
CA ASN A 14 4.58 28.89 -22.36
C ASN A 14 4.44 28.59 -20.85
N LEU A 15 3.20 28.44 -20.38
CA LEU A 15 2.94 28.13 -18.96
C LEU A 15 3.49 26.75 -18.56
N ILE A 16 3.25 25.71 -19.36
CA ILE A 16 3.74 24.35 -19.07
C ILE A 16 5.28 24.29 -19.14
N THR A 17 5.90 25.04 -20.04
CA THR A 17 7.38 25.14 -20.13
C THR A 17 7.97 25.66 -18.82
N VAL A 18 7.37 26.70 -18.23
CA VAL A 18 7.82 27.23 -16.94
C VAL A 18 7.52 26.26 -15.80
N MET A 19 6.31 25.71 -15.73
CA MET A 19 5.89 24.80 -14.65
C MET A 19 6.74 23.53 -14.58
N SER A 20 7.05 22.94 -15.73
CA SER A 20 7.84 21.71 -15.83
C SER A 20 9.33 21.96 -16.03
N ASP A 21 9.77 23.22 -16.17
CA ASP A 21 11.16 23.57 -16.51
C ASP A 21 11.61 22.80 -17.76
N LEU A 22 10.85 22.92 -18.86
CA LEU A 22 11.19 22.25 -20.11
C LEU A 22 12.38 22.92 -20.76
N ARG A 23 13.33 22.11 -21.24
CA ARG A 23 14.57 22.59 -21.84
C ARG A 23 14.76 21.96 -23.22
N GLY A 24 15.38 22.69 -24.14
CA GLY A 24 15.69 22.19 -25.48
C GLY A 24 16.56 20.93 -25.47
N LEU A 25 17.43 20.79 -24.47
CA LEU A 25 18.29 19.62 -24.28
C LEU A 25 17.73 18.58 -23.30
N GLY A 26 16.45 18.68 -22.92
CA GLY A 26 15.84 17.85 -21.90
C GLY A 26 16.03 18.38 -20.48
N ASN A 27 15.16 17.95 -19.56
CA ASN A 27 15.12 18.43 -18.17
C ASN A 27 15.19 17.29 -17.13
N ILE A 28 15.51 16.08 -17.59
CA ILE A 28 15.70 14.89 -16.76
C ILE A 28 17.17 14.86 -16.30
N PRO A 29 17.44 14.91 -14.98
CA PRO A 29 18.80 14.83 -14.46
C PRO A 29 19.46 13.47 -14.73
N VAL A 30 20.80 13.46 -14.88
CA VAL A 30 21.56 12.24 -15.16
C VAL A 30 21.47 11.23 -14.01
N GLU A 31 21.35 11.74 -12.78
CA GLU A 31 21.18 10.93 -11.57
C GLU A 31 19.88 10.13 -11.58
N SER A 32 18.86 10.61 -12.31
CA SER A 32 17.57 9.94 -12.48
C SER A 32 17.51 9.01 -13.71
N ASP A 33 18.53 9.03 -14.56
CA ASP A 33 18.63 8.21 -15.77
C ASP A 33 20.08 7.69 -15.98
N PRO A 34 20.57 6.79 -15.10
CA PRO A 34 21.95 6.31 -15.18
C PRO A 34 22.28 5.56 -16.47
N SER A 35 21.29 4.90 -17.08
CA SER A 35 21.43 4.21 -18.36
C SER A 35 21.31 5.13 -19.58
N ARG A 36 20.98 6.41 -19.38
CA ARG A 36 20.78 7.43 -20.43
C ARG A 36 19.68 7.10 -21.44
N GLU A 37 18.70 6.28 -21.05
CA GLU A 37 17.57 5.90 -21.91
C GLU A 37 16.62 7.07 -22.21
N GLN A 38 16.59 8.07 -21.33
CA GLN A 38 15.80 9.28 -21.45
C GLN A 38 16.66 10.50 -21.81
N PHE A 39 17.87 10.29 -22.36
CA PHE A 39 18.75 11.37 -22.79
C PHE A 39 18.03 12.33 -23.76
N ARG A 40 18.16 13.64 -23.51
CA ARG A 40 17.49 14.73 -24.24
C ARG A 40 15.96 14.69 -24.24
N ARG A 41 15.33 13.93 -23.34
CA ARG A 41 13.89 13.96 -23.14
C ARG A 41 13.49 14.92 -22.03
N ASN A 42 12.24 15.35 -22.08
CA ASN A 42 11.65 16.18 -21.04
C ASN A 42 10.61 15.38 -20.25
N SER A 43 10.65 15.49 -18.93
CA SER A 43 9.56 15.16 -18.02
C SER A 43 8.59 16.34 -17.95
N LEU A 44 7.30 16.04 -18.03
CA LEU A 44 6.22 17.01 -17.84
C LEU A 44 5.83 17.15 -16.36
N ALA A 45 6.56 16.53 -15.42
CA ALA A 45 6.30 16.70 -13.99
C ALA A 45 6.41 18.17 -13.59
N PHE A 46 5.44 18.67 -12.81
CA PHE A 46 5.45 20.06 -12.35
C PHE A 46 6.49 20.22 -11.24
N LYS A 47 7.50 21.07 -11.50
CA LYS A 47 8.53 21.44 -10.53
C LYS A 47 8.19 22.76 -9.83
N ILE A 48 7.39 23.60 -10.47
CA ILE A 48 7.00 24.92 -9.99
C ILE A 48 5.46 24.98 -9.86
N PRO A 49 4.91 25.46 -8.74
CA PRO A 49 3.47 25.69 -8.60
C PRO A 49 2.91 26.61 -9.69
N ALA A 50 1.65 26.39 -10.08
CA ALA A 50 1.00 27.14 -11.15
C ALA A 50 0.92 28.65 -10.83
N GLU A 51 0.73 29.01 -9.56
CA GLU A 51 0.71 30.39 -9.06
C GLU A 51 2.02 31.11 -9.38
N THR A 52 3.15 30.47 -9.03
CA THR A 52 4.49 31.02 -9.24
C THR A 52 4.84 31.09 -10.72
N ALA A 53 4.46 30.08 -11.50
CA ALA A 53 4.68 30.07 -12.94
C ALA A 53 3.85 31.16 -13.65
N ALA A 54 2.60 31.35 -13.25
CA ALA A 54 1.71 32.39 -13.78
C ALA A 54 2.26 33.80 -13.53
N ALA A 55 2.72 34.07 -12.30
CA ALA A 55 3.33 35.34 -11.96
C ALA A 55 4.57 35.66 -12.81
N ARG A 56 5.39 34.65 -13.14
CA ARG A 56 6.59 34.81 -13.99
C ARG A 56 6.27 35.20 -15.44
N ILE A 57 5.11 34.79 -15.95
CA ILE A 57 4.70 35.04 -17.34
C ILE A 57 3.61 36.12 -17.45
N GLY A 58 3.31 36.82 -16.35
CA GLY A 58 2.33 37.90 -16.33
C GLY A 58 0.86 37.46 -16.40
N LEU A 59 0.57 36.21 -16.07
CA LEU A 59 -0.79 35.65 -16.03
C LEU A 59 -1.37 35.73 -14.62
N ASN A 60 -2.67 36.04 -14.51
CA ASN A 60 -3.37 35.94 -13.23
C ASN A 60 -3.69 34.47 -12.90
N LEU A 61 -3.93 34.18 -11.62
CA LEU A 61 -4.13 32.81 -11.15
C LEU A 61 -5.37 32.12 -11.72
N ALA A 62 -6.48 32.85 -11.90
CA ALA A 62 -7.71 32.27 -12.43
C ALA A 62 -7.51 31.79 -13.88
N ALA A 63 -6.92 32.65 -14.72
CA ALA A 63 -6.56 32.33 -16.09
C ALA A 63 -5.54 31.17 -16.16
N ALA A 64 -4.52 31.19 -15.30
CA ALA A 64 -3.53 30.12 -15.26
C ALA A 64 -4.14 28.75 -14.94
N LYS A 65 -5.12 28.67 -14.04
CA LYS A 65 -5.83 27.41 -13.73
C LYS A 65 -6.59 26.88 -14.94
N GLU A 66 -7.27 27.76 -15.69
CA GLU A 66 -7.97 27.39 -16.92
C GLU A 66 -7.01 26.90 -18.01
N VAL A 67 -5.90 27.59 -18.20
CA VAL A 67 -4.84 27.21 -19.16
C VAL A 67 -4.24 25.85 -18.80
N VAL A 68 -3.92 25.61 -17.52
CA VAL A 68 -3.39 24.31 -17.05
C VAL A 68 -4.40 23.18 -17.28
N GLU A 69 -5.68 23.39 -16.95
CA GLU A 69 -6.71 22.37 -17.17
C GLU A 69 -6.94 22.08 -18.65
N SER A 70 -6.90 23.11 -19.51
CA SER A 70 -6.97 22.94 -20.97
C SER A 70 -5.76 22.14 -21.49
N ALA A 71 -4.55 22.53 -21.10
CA ALA A 71 -3.32 21.82 -21.47
C ALA A 71 -3.36 20.36 -20.99
N ARG A 72 -3.79 20.11 -19.76
CA ARG A 72 -3.93 18.77 -19.17
C ARG A 72 -4.85 17.89 -20.02
N LYS A 73 -6.01 18.41 -20.44
CA LYS A 73 -6.96 17.68 -21.30
C LYS A 73 -6.35 17.35 -22.66
N LYS A 74 -5.65 18.30 -23.30
CA LYS A 74 -5.00 18.09 -24.61
C LYS A 74 -3.87 17.06 -24.53
N LEU A 75 -3.02 17.17 -23.52
CA LEU A 75 -1.94 16.22 -23.25
C LEU A 75 -2.47 14.82 -22.95
N LEU A 76 -3.54 14.71 -22.15
CA LEU A 76 -4.18 13.44 -21.86
C LEU A 76 -4.74 12.78 -23.13
N LYS A 77 -5.42 13.55 -23.98
CA LYS A 77 -5.93 13.06 -25.27
C LYS A 77 -4.78 12.58 -26.17
N ALA A 78 -3.70 13.36 -26.28
CA ALA A 78 -2.53 12.96 -27.06
C ALA A 78 -1.87 11.68 -26.51
N ARG A 79 -1.78 11.56 -25.18
CA ARG A 79 -1.30 10.34 -24.51
C ARG A 79 -2.18 9.13 -24.83
N GLN A 80 -3.51 9.28 -24.77
CA GLN A 80 -4.46 8.22 -25.08
C GLN A 80 -4.32 7.74 -26.54
N VAL A 81 -4.24 8.67 -27.49
CA VAL A 81 -3.99 8.33 -28.91
C VAL A 81 -2.68 7.59 -29.09
N ARG A 82 -1.60 8.01 -28.39
CA ARG A 82 -0.28 7.37 -28.51
C ARG A 82 -0.23 5.97 -27.88
N LEU A 83 -0.89 5.78 -26.74
CA LEU A 83 -0.94 4.49 -26.05
C LEU A 83 -1.93 3.51 -26.70
N GLY A 84 -2.90 4.04 -27.46
CA GLY A 84 -4.04 3.27 -27.95
C GLY A 84 -4.97 2.82 -26.83
N ASP A 85 -5.90 1.95 -27.18
CA ASP A 85 -6.74 1.26 -26.19
C ASP A 85 -5.88 0.24 -25.45
N LEU A 86 -5.40 0.62 -24.27
CA LEU A 86 -4.80 -0.34 -23.35
C LEU A 86 -5.90 -1.27 -22.84
N PRO A 87 -5.76 -2.60 -22.99
CA PRO A 87 -6.75 -3.52 -22.46
C PRO A 87 -6.82 -3.33 -20.94
N ASN A 88 -7.98 -2.96 -20.44
CA ASN A 88 -8.23 -2.97 -19.02
C ASN A 88 -8.26 -4.42 -18.57
N ASP A 89 -7.43 -4.80 -17.60
CA ASP A 89 -7.52 -6.13 -16.99
C ASP A 89 -8.65 -6.08 -15.94
N PRO A 90 -9.82 -6.70 -16.19
CA PRO A 90 -10.94 -6.64 -15.27
C PRO A 90 -10.72 -7.54 -14.05
N ARG A 91 -9.66 -8.36 -14.02
CA ARG A 91 -9.44 -9.33 -12.96
C ARG A 91 -9.07 -8.61 -11.67
N PRO A 92 -9.80 -8.83 -10.57
CA PRO A 92 -9.46 -8.21 -9.31
C PRO A 92 -8.17 -8.82 -8.77
N HIS A 93 -7.36 -7.99 -8.10
CA HIS A 93 -6.08 -8.38 -7.54
C HIS A 93 -6.13 -8.36 -6.01
N ALA A 94 -5.67 -9.42 -5.37
CA ALA A 94 -5.80 -9.62 -3.93
C ALA A 94 -5.08 -8.54 -3.11
N ALA A 95 -3.83 -8.22 -3.44
CA ALA A 95 -3.06 -7.23 -2.69
C ALA A 95 -3.68 -5.83 -2.73
N ALA A 96 -4.22 -5.43 -3.89
CA ALA A 96 -4.92 -4.15 -4.04
C ALA A 96 -6.22 -4.15 -3.22
N THR A 97 -6.94 -5.28 -3.23
CA THR A 97 -8.19 -5.45 -2.49
C THR A 97 -7.97 -5.37 -0.98
N PHE A 98 -6.97 -6.08 -0.43
CA PHE A 98 -6.66 -6.03 1.01
C PHE A 98 -6.21 -4.64 1.48
N ARG A 99 -5.41 -3.94 0.68
CA ARG A 99 -5.08 -2.53 0.95
C ARG A 99 -6.31 -1.64 0.95
N MET A 100 -7.23 -1.84 0.01
CA MET A 100 -8.48 -1.09 -0.05
C MET A 100 -9.36 -1.32 1.19
N ILE A 101 -9.41 -2.55 1.71
CA ILE A 101 -10.13 -2.87 2.96
C ILE A 101 -9.56 -2.08 4.14
N SER A 102 -8.23 -2.04 4.29
CA SER A 102 -7.58 -1.22 5.32
C SER A 102 -7.84 0.28 5.11
N ALA A 103 -7.85 0.76 3.86
CA ALA A 103 -8.16 2.15 3.55
C ALA A 103 -9.61 2.52 3.93
N TYR A 104 -10.59 1.67 3.65
CA TYR A 104 -11.97 1.87 4.10
C TYR A 104 -12.08 1.84 5.63
N SER A 105 -11.35 0.96 6.29
CA SER A 105 -11.31 0.91 7.76
C SER A 105 -10.75 2.21 8.34
N ALA A 106 -9.67 2.74 7.77
CA ALA A 106 -9.09 4.01 8.17
C ALA A 106 -10.04 5.18 7.91
N ALA A 107 -10.73 5.19 6.76
CA ALA A 107 -11.73 6.20 6.43
C ALA A 107 -12.88 6.22 7.46
N TYR A 108 -13.35 5.05 7.91
CA TYR A 108 -14.32 4.97 8.99
C TYR A 108 -13.77 5.53 10.30
N THR A 109 -12.54 5.17 10.72
CA THR A 109 -11.98 5.73 11.96
C THR A 109 -11.81 7.25 11.92
N ALA A 110 -11.47 7.80 10.76
CA ALA A 110 -11.28 9.23 10.56
C ALA A 110 -12.61 10.02 10.51
N THR A 111 -13.65 9.46 9.90
CA THR A 111 -14.90 10.18 9.61
C THR A 111 -16.04 9.81 10.56
N GLY A 112 -16.03 8.60 11.12
CA GLY A 112 -17.18 8.00 11.79
C GLY A 112 -18.31 7.55 10.85
N ASP A 113 -18.15 7.69 9.53
CA ASP A 113 -19.19 7.32 8.57
C ASP A 113 -19.26 5.80 8.39
N THR A 114 -20.38 5.25 8.83
CA THR A 114 -20.64 3.81 8.87
C THR A 114 -20.66 3.16 7.49
N GLU A 115 -20.87 3.92 6.40
CA GLU A 115 -20.77 3.38 5.05
C GLU A 115 -19.39 2.81 4.75
N TRP A 116 -18.32 3.46 5.23
CA TRP A 116 -16.95 2.99 5.06
C TRP A 116 -16.71 1.68 5.80
N ARG A 117 -17.21 1.58 7.04
CA ARG A 117 -17.17 0.33 7.81
C ARG A 117 -17.88 -0.80 7.08
N GLN A 118 -19.08 -0.54 6.57
CA GLN A 118 -19.85 -1.54 5.83
C GLN A 118 -19.16 -1.95 4.51
N LYS A 119 -18.50 -1.00 3.82
CA LYS A 119 -17.68 -1.30 2.63
C LYS A 119 -16.47 -2.17 3.01
N ALA A 120 -15.78 -1.89 4.10
CA ALA A 120 -14.64 -2.69 4.58
C ALA A 120 -15.08 -4.15 4.86
N ILE A 121 -16.15 -4.34 5.63
CA ILE A 121 -16.69 -5.67 5.97
C ILE A 121 -17.07 -6.45 4.71
N ARG A 122 -17.91 -5.88 3.84
CA ARG A 122 -18.35 -6.56 2.61
C ARG A 122 -17.18 -6.87 1.67
N THR A 123 -16.20 -5.98 1.59
CA THR A 123 -15.03 -6.19 0.72
C THR A 123 -14.15 -7.30 1.29
N LEU A 124 -13.96 -7.36 2.61
CA LEU A 124 -13.22 -8.44 3.27
C LEU A 124 -13.88 -9.80 3.04
N ASP A 125 -15.21 -9.88 3.21
CA ASP A 125 -15.95 -11.12 2.98
C ASP A 125 -15.79 -11.63 1.55
N ARG A 126 -16.01 -10.74 0.57
CA ARG A 126 -15.83 -11.09 -0.85
C ARG A 126 -14.39 -11.42 -1.19
N ALA A 127 -13.41 -10.73 -0.59
CA ALA A 127 -12.00 -11.03 -0.79
C ALA A 127 -11.64 -12.42 -0.27
N ARG A 128 -12.15 -12.80 0.92
CA ARG A 128 -11.95 -14.14 1.47
C ARG A 128 -12.52 -15.20 0.52
N GLU A 129 -13.73 -15.01 0.01
CA GLU A 129 -14.36 -15.95 -0.95
C GLU A 129 -13.59 -16.03 -2.28
N ALA A 130 -13.20 -14.88 -2.83
CA ALA A 130 -12.57 -14.80 -4.14
C ALA A 130 -11.15 -15.37 -4.15
N PHE A 131 -10.36 -15.04 -3.13
CA PHE A 131 -8.91 -15.26 -3.11
C PHE A 131 -8.47 -16.43 -2.22
N SER A 132 -9.33 -16.98 -1.36
CA SER A 132 -8.95 -18.11 -0.49
C SER A 132 -9.27 -19.46 -1.13
N ARG A 133 -8.39 -20.44 -0.92
CA ARG A 133 -8.54 -21.84 -1.32
C ARG A 133 -8.12 -22.71 -0.13
N GLY A 134 -9.10 -23.10 0.69
CA GLY A 134 -8.81 -23.63 2.03
C GLY A 134 -8.02 -22.60 2.84
N PRO A 135 -6.86 -22.98 3.44
CA PRO A 135 -6.02 -22.03 4.18
C PRO A 135 -5.17 -21.12 3.26
N LEU A 136 -5.09 -21.42 1.96
CA LEU A 136 -4.19 -20.74 1.04
C LEU A 136 -4.81 -19.49 0.40
N LEU A 137 -3.98 -18.49 0.12
CA LEU A 137 -4.35 -17.31 -0.65
C LEU A 137 -3.83 -17.35 -2.10
N GLN A 138 -4.56 -16.68 -2.99
CA GLN A 138 -4.24 -16.51 -4.42
C GLN A 138 -4.26 -15.01 -4.77
N ASN A 139 -3.41 -14.58 -5.71
CA ASN A 139 -3.35 -13.20 -6.18
C ASN A 139 -4.55 -12.81 -7.04
N PHE A 140 -5.14 -13.78 -7.73
CA PHE A 140 -6.29 -13.60 -8.62
C PHE A 140 -7.37 -14.64 -8.32
N PRO A 141 -8.65 -14.36 -8.60
CA PRO A 141 -9.69 -15.37 -8.52
C PRO A 141 -9.52 -16.37 -9.67
N GLY A 142 -9.76 -17.64 -9.39
CA GLY A 142 -9.68 -18.70 -10.40
C GLY A 142 -9.15 -20.01 -9.84
N PRO A 143 -8.79 -20.96 -10.72
CA PRO A 143 -8.10 -22.18 -10.32
C PRO A 143 -6.74 -21.82 -9.70
N ALA A 144 -6.36 -22.56 -8.66
CA ALA A 144 -5.07 -22.38 -8.02
C ALA A 144 -3.97 -22.99 -8.90
N ASP A 145 -2.95 -22.21 -9.21
CA ASP A 145 -1.69 -22.69 -9.75
C ASP A 145 -0.50 -22.06 -9.01
N GLU A 146 0.71 -22.50 -9.31
CA GLU A 146 1.93 -22.02 -8.65
C GLU A 146 2.21 -20.54 -8.95
N LEU A 147 1.77 -20.03 -10.11
CA LEU A 147 2.02 -18.65 -10.55
C LEU A 147 1.04 -17.65 -9.94
N THR A 148 -0.18 -18.11 -9.65
CA THR A 148 -1.25 -17.33 -9.03
C THR A 148 -1.21 -17.38 -7.51
N SER A 149 -0.48 -18.34 -6.93
CA SER A 149 -0.32 -18.50 -5.49
C SER A 149 0.16 -17.23 -4.79
N GLY A 150 -0.47 -16.92 -3.65
CA GLY A 150 -0.09 -15.81 -2.79
C GLY A 150 1.31 -15.99 -2.22
N ARG A 151 2.09 -14.91 -2.24
CA ARG A 151 3.41 -14.80 -1.58
C ARG A 151 3.25 -14.39 -0.12
N ALA A 152 4.30 -14.53 0.68
CA ALA A 152 4.29 -14.15 2.10
C ALA A 152 3.76 -12.72 2.32
N PHE A 153 4.18 -11.76 1.48
CA PHE A 153 3.65 -10.40 1.48
C PHE A 153 2.11 -10.32 1.42
N LEU A 154 1.46 -11.14 0.59
CA LEU A 154 0.01 -11.15 0.45
C LEU A 154 -0.69 -11.60 1.74
N TYR A 155 -0.12 -12.59 2.45
CA TYR A 155 -0.64 -13.03 3.74
C TYR A 155 -0.50 -11.92 4.77
N GLY A 156 0.64 -11.21 4.79
CA GLY A 156 0.83 -10.03 5.64
C GLY A 156 -0.28 -8.98 5.42
N LEU A 157 -0.58 -8.65 4.16
CA LEU A 157 -1.68 -7.72 3.83
C LEU A 157 -3.06 -8.23 4.27
N ALA A 158 -3.35 -9.51 4.01
CA ALA A 158 -4.62 -10.12 4.39
C ALA A 158 -4.82 -10.09 5.90
N ILE A 159 -3.79 -10.45 6.68
CA ILE A 159 -3.80 -10.41 8.14
C ILE A 159 -4.04 -8.99 8.65
N GLN A 160 -3.32 -7.99 8.13
CA GLN A 160 -3.53 -6.59 8.52
C GLN A 160 -4.96 -6.14 8.22
N SER A 161 -5.50 -6.47 7.05
CA SER A 161 -6.87 -6.12 6.67
C SER A 161 -7.93 -6.77 7.58
N ALA A 162 -7.70 -8.03 7.97
CA ALA A 162 -8.58 -8.76 8.87
C ALA A 162 -8.57 -8.16 10.29
N LEU A 163 -7.39 -7.80 10.79
CA LEU A 163 -7.24 -7.13 12.08
C LEU A 163 -7.82 -5.71 12.06
N ASP A 164 -7.68 -4.97 10.95
CA ASP A 164 -8.27 -3.64 10.80
C ASP A 164 -9.80 -3.71 10.82
N VAL A 165 -10.39 -4.70 10.14
CA VAL A 165 -11.85 -4.92 10.20
C VAL A 165 -12.27 -5.37 11.60
N SER A 166 -11.52 -6.28 12.24
CA SER A 166 -11.76 -6.69 13.62
C SER A 166 -11.78 -5.49 14.58
N ASP A 167 -10.89 -4.52 14.37
CA ASP A 167 -10.81 -3.31 15.19
C ASP A 167 -12.04 -2.42 15.05
N ILE A 168 -12.56 -2.24 13.83
CA ILE A 168 -13.72 -1.35 13.57
C ILE A 168 -15.08 -2.01 13.83
N THR A 169 -15.10 -3.31 14.14
CA THR A 169 -16.31 -4.06 14.47
C THR A 169 -16.30 -4.68 15.87
N LEU A 170 -15.13 -4.76 16.51
CA LEU A 170 -14.87 -5.56 17.71
C LEU A 170 -15.23 -7.06 17.52
N ASP A 171 -15.29 -7.51 16.26
CA ASP A 171 -15.58 -8.90 15.91
C ASP A 171 -14.31 -9.76 16.00
N SER A 172 -14.31 -10.68 16.98
CA SER A 172 -13.19 -11.59 17.22
C SER A 172 -13.03 -12.66 16.15
N HIS A 173 -14.06 -12.96 15.34
CA HIS A 173 -13.97 -13.95 14.27
C HIS A 173 -12.99 -13.52 13.17
N ARG A 174 -12.89 -12.21 12.91
CA ARG A 174 -11.90 -11.66 11.97
C ARG A 174 -10.47 -11.79 12.48
N ALA A 175 -10.28 -11.62 13.80
CA ALA A 175 -8.99 -11.87 14.43
C ALA A 175 -8.61 -13.36 14.40
N SER A 176 -9.58 -14.28 14.47
CA SER A 176 -9.32 -15.72 14.28
C SER A 176 -8.83 -16.01 12.86
N TRP A 177 -9.44 -15.43 11.84
CA TRP A 177 -8.96 -15.63 10.46
C TRP A 177 -7.53 -15.08 10.26
N ALA A 178 -7.19 -13.97 10.89
CA ALA A 178 -5.82 -13.44 10.91
C ALA A 178 -4.82 -14.43 11.54
N GLU A 179 -5.20 -15.11 12.62
CA GLU A 179 -4.39 -16.13 13.29
C GLU A 179 -4.20 -17.39 12.42
N ASP A 180 -5.27 -17.86 11.76
CA ASP A 180 -5.21 -18.98 10.80
C ASP A 180 -4.26 -18.67 9.64
N LEU A 181 -4.33 -17.46 9.10
CA LEU A 181 -3.45 -17.00 8.03
C LEU A 181 -1.99 -16.88 8.49
N ALA A 182 -1.76 -16.40 9.71
CA ALA A 182 -0.40 -16.30 10.27
C ALA A 182 0.21 -17.69 10.49
N THR A 183 -0.60 -18.66 10.94
CA THR A 183 -0.20 -20.06 11.10
C THR A 183 0.16 -20.67 9.75
N THR A 184 -0.71 -20.50 8.75
CA THR A 184 -0.46 -20.96 7.37
C THR A 184 0.81 -20.34 6.79
N ALA A 185 1.03 -19.04 7.03
CA ALA A 185 2.22 -18.34 6.57
C ALA A 185 3.49 -18.87 7.23
N SER A 186 3.46 -19.14 8.54
CA SER A 186 4.56 -19.78 9.27
C SER A 186 4.90 -21.13 8.67
N GLU A 187 3.92 -21.97 8.37
CA GLU A 187 4.19 -23.31 7.81
C GLU A 187 4.75 -23.27 6.38
N LYS A 188 4.32 -22.29 5.58
CA LYS A 188 4.60 -22.24 4.14
C LYS A 188 5.86 -21.48 3.78
N PHE A 189 6.16 -20.41 4.52
CA PHE A 189 7.18 -19.43 4.14
C PHE A 189 8.37 -19.37 5.09
N LEU A 190 8.25 -19.94 6.29
CA LEU A 190 9.38 -20.07 7.20
C LEU A 190 10.29 -21.20 6.72
N SER A 191 11.58 -20.91 6.59
CA SER A 191 12.59 -21.91 6.26
C SER A 191 13.82 -21.67 7.11
N GLY A 192 13.95 -22.45 8.19
CA GLY A 192 14.97 -22.21 9.21
C GLY A 192 14.67 -20.91 9.94
N ASP A 193 15.63 -19.99 9.93
CA ASP A 193 15.60 -18.68 10.56
C ASP A 193 15.19 -17.54 9.61
N MET A 194 14.76 -17.87 8.39
CA MET A 194 14.43 -16.90 7.34
C MET A 194 12.97 -17.01 6.88
N LEU A 195 12.33 -15.85 6.77
CA LEU A 195 11.05 -15.69 6.09
C LEU A 195 11.27 -15.47 4.59
N ARG A 196 10.76 -16.40 3.77
CA ARG A 196 10.85 -16.34 2.31
C ARG A 196 9.60 -15.72 1.70
N GLU A 197 9.73 -15.00 0.60
CA GLU A 197 8.57 -14.48 -0.14
C GLU A 197 7.75 -15.56 -0.83
N THR A 198 8.44 -16.58 -1.35
CA THR A 198 7.83 -17.68 -2.10
C THR A 198 8.00 -18.98 -1.34
N ALA A 199 6.99 -19.84 -1.44
CA ALA A 199 7.08 -21.19 -0.90
C ALA A 199 8.12 -22.01 -1.70
N PRO A 200 8.70 -23.07 -1.10
CA PRO A 200 9.54 -24.01 -1.84
C PRO A 200 8.82 -24.52 -3.10
N GLY A 201 9.51 -24.52 -4.25
CA GLY A 201 8.94 -24.93 -5.55
C GLY A 201 8.23 -23.82 -6.33
N GLN A 202 7.86 -22.69 -5.70
CA GLN A 202 7.16 -21.57 -6.35
C GLN A 202 8.10 -20.43 -6.78
N SER A 203 9.41 -20.60 -6.59
CA SER A 203 10.39 -19.59 -6.95
C SER A 203 10.88 -19.79 -8.39
N ILE A 204 10.76 -18.73 -9.19
CA ILE A 204 11.36 -18.67 -10.54
C ILE A 204 12.89 -18.51 -10.44
N PHE A 205 13.37 -17.93 -9.33
CA PHE A 205 14.79 -17.69 -9.06
C PHE A 205 15.32 -18.68 -8.02
N SER A 206 16.57 -19.12 -8.19
CA SER A 206 17.24 -20.03 -7.25
C SER A 206 17.58 -19.39 -5.90
N SER A 207 17.60 -18.06 -5.82
CA SER A 207 17.91 -17.32 -4.59
C SER A 207 16.66 -17.11 -3.74
N PRO A 208 16.70 -17.41 -2.42
CA PRO A 208 15.58 -17.12 -1.54
C PRO A 208 15.42 -15.60 -1.40
N LEU A 209 14.33 -15.08 -1.94
CA LEU A 209 13.95 -13.69 -1.75
C LEU A 209 13.34 -13.54 -0.35
N SER A 210 13.84 -12.59 0.42
CA SER A 210 13.24 -12.15 1.68
C SER A 210 13.08 -10.64 1.65
N ASP A 211 11.91 -10.16 2.05
CA ASP A 211 11.63 -8.72 2.10
C ASP A 211 11.63 -8.22 3.55
N ARG A 212 12.80 -7.72 3.98
CA ARG A 212 13.07 -7.27 5.35
C ARG A 212 13.11 -5.75 5.50
N ALA A 213 13.00 -5.00 4.40
CA ALA A 213 13.17 -3.54 4.38
C ALA A 213 12.17 -2.90 3.42
N MET A 214 11.72 -1.68 3.71
CA MET A 214 10.65 -1.01 2.93
C MET A 214 11.19 -0.46 1.60
N LEU A 215 11.51 -1.35 0.66
CA LEU A 215 11.93 -0.96 -0.69
C LEU A 215 10.77 -0.36 -1.51
N PHE A 216 9.54 -0.85 -1.28
CA PHE A 216 8.33 -0.49 -2.02
C PHE A 216 7.13 -0.30 -1.06
N ASP A 217 7.27 0.65 -0.14
CA ASP A 217 6.33 1.03 0.92
C ASP A 217 6.33 0.13 2.16
N ASP A 218 5.98 -1.15 2.09
CA ASP A 218 5.94 -2.05 3.27
C ASP A 218 6.93 -3.20 3.08
N SER A 219 7.56 -3.68 4.16
CA SER A 219 8.29 -4.95 4.13
C SER A 219 7.41 -6.10 4.62
N THR A 220 7.56 -7.27 4.02
CA THR A 220 6.86 -8.49 4.47
C THR A 220 7.11 -8.76 5.96
N VAL A 221 8.37 -8.68 6.41
CA VAL A 221 8.70 -8.89 7.82
C VAL A 221 8.03 -7.86 8.72
N GLY A 222 7.98 -6.58 8.32
CA GLY A 222 7.29 -5.55 9.10
C GLY A 222 5.78 -5.76 9.18
N LEU A 223 5.13 -6.19 8.10
CA LEU A 223 3.70 -6.55 8.11
C LEU A 223 3.42 -7.69 9.08
N PHE A 224 4.25 -8.73 9.10
CA PHE A 224 4.11 -9.85 10.04
C PHE A 224 4.45 -9.45 11.47
N SER A 225 5.49 -8.63 11.69
CA SER A 225 5.86 -8.14 13.03
C SER A 225 4.74 -7.30 13.65
N SER A 226 4.12 -6.42 12.86
CA SER A 226 2.97 -5.62 13.29
C SER A 226 1.75 -6.52 13.59
N ALA A 227 1.52 -7.53 12.74
CA ALA A 227 0.43 -8.49 12.96
C ALA A 227 0.63 -9.29 14.25
N GLU A 228 1.86 -9.77 14.49
CA GLU A 228 2.26 -10.47 15.71
C GLU A 228 1.98 -9.61 16.93
N ALA A 229 2.47 -8.36 16.96
CA ALA A 229 2.26 -7.47 18.10
C ALA A 229 0.77 -7.24 18.40
N ARG A 230 -0.04 -7.05 17.35
CA ARG A 230 -1.49 -6.87 17.46
C ARG A 230 -2.20 -8.13 17.93
N LEU A 231 -1.85 -9.31 17.42
CA LEU A 231 -2.43 -10.59 17.83
C LEU A 231 -2.02 -10.93 19.28
N ALA A 232 -0.76 -10.75 19.64
CA ALA A 232 -0.23 -10.98 20.98
C ALA A 232 -0.93 -10.09 22.03
N ALA A 233 -1.21 -8.82 21.69
CA ALA A 233 -1.96 -7.92 22.55
C ALA A 233 -3.43 -8.36 22.77
N ARG A 234 -3.96 -9.23 21.91
CA ARG A 234 -5.26 -9.91 22.05
C ARG A 234 -5.16 -11.30 22.72
N GLY A 235 -3.97 -11.70 23.15
CA GLY A 235 -3.72 -13.02 23.75
C GLY A 235 -3.62 -14.15 22.73
N ARG A 236 -3.45 -13.84 21.43
CA ARG A 236 -3.28 -14.80 20.33
C ARG A 236 -1.81 -14.79 19.92
N ARG A 237 -1.02 -15.73 20.42
CA ARG A 237 0.42 -15.76 20.15
C ARG A 237 0.73 -16.61 18.93
N LEU A 238 1.61 -16.12 18.08
CA LEU A 238 2.16 -16.90 16.97
C LEU A 238 3.14 -17.95 17.50
N SER A 239 3.51 -18.91 16.65
CA SER A 239 4.54 -19.90 16.99
C SER A 239 5.86 -19.20 17.35
N GLU A 240 6.59 -19.77 18.31
CA GLU A 240 7.85 -19.19 18.77
C GLU A 240 8.87 -19.06 17.64
N ALA A 241 8.97 -20.09 16.78
CA ALA A 241 9.86 -20.08 15.62
C ALA A 241 9.52 -18.96 14.62
N PHE A 242 8.24 -18.65 14.41
CA PHE A 242 7.86 -17.56 13.51
C PHE A 242 8.10 -16.20 14.16
N ALA A 243 7.77 -16.06 15.45
CA ALA A 243 8.00 -14.86 16.22
C ALA A 243 9.50 -14.49 16.26
N THR A 244 10.40 -15.43 16.52
CA THR A 244 11.85 -15.17 16.56
C THR A 244 12.42 -14.69 15.23
N THR A 245 11.79 -15.02 14.10
CA THR A 245 12.19 -14.52 12.78
C THR A 245 11.67 -13.11 12.49
N ILE A 246 10.44 -12.78 12.90
CA ILE A 246 9.76 -11.52 12.49
C ILE A 246 9.82 -10.40 13.53
N VAL A 247 10.05 -10.73 14.81
CA VAL A 247 10.06 -9.78 15.92
C VAL A 247 11.34 -8.93 15.96
N PRO A 248 12.56 -9.49 15.82
CA PRO A 248 13.78 -8.72 15.99
C PRO A 248 13.96 -7.68 14.88
N THR A 249 14.26 -6.45 15.26
CA THR A 249 14.75 -5.45 14.31
C THR A 249 16.11 -5.91 13.78
N PRO A 250 16.33 -5.94 12.45
CA PRO A 250 17.61 -6.31 11.88
C PRO A 250 18.72 -5.40 12.41
N THR A 251 19.83 -5.97 12.88
CA THR A 251 20.96 -5.20 13.43
C THR A 251 21.61 -4.29 12.39
N ASP A 252 21.48 -4.64 11.11
CA ASP A 252 21.92 -3.86 9.96
C ASP A 252 20.93 -2.74 9.59
N ALA A 253 19.74 -2.65 10.19
CA ALA A 253 18.81 -1.55 9.97
C ALA A 253 19.40 -0.19 10.35
N ILE A 254 20.33 -0.16 11.32
CA ILE A 254 21.04 1.06 11.73
C ILE A 254 22.10 1.46 10.68
N ALA A 255 22.65 0.49 9.96
CA ALA A 255 23.76 0.68 9.03
C ALA A 255 23.31 0.89 7.57
N ARG A 256 22.04 0.64 7.26
CA ARG A 256 21.50 0.73 5.89
C ARG A 256 20.73 2.04 5.71
N PRO A 257 20.85 2.69 4.52
CA PRO A 257 20.05 3.87 4.20
C PRO A 257 18.59 3.54 3.84
N ILE A 258 18.16 2.29 4.05
CA ILE A 258 16.81 1.81 3.69
C ILE A 258 15.91 1.93 4.92
N VAL A 259 14.67 2.36 4.70
CA VAL A 259 13.71 2.61 5.78
C VAL A 259 13.16 1.28 6.34
N HIS A 260 13.10 1.19 7.67
CA HIS A 260 12.57 0.06 8.44
C HIS A 260 11.42 0.50 9.37
N SER A 261 10.68 1.56 9.01
CA SER A 261 9.71 2.18 9.90
C SER A 261 8.55 1.25 10.29
N ASP A 262 8.17 0.31 9.45
CA ASP A 262 7.12 -0.69 9.74
C ASP A 262 7.51 -1.62 10.91
N GLN A 263 8.74 -2.12 10.94
CA GLN A 263 9.28 -2.92 12.04
C GLN A 263 9.48 -2.09 13.30
N LEU A 264 9.92 -0.84 13.18
CA LEU A 264 10.05 0.07 14.33
C LEU A 264 8.67 0.36 14.94
N ILE A 265 7.65 0.61 14.10
CA ILE A 265 6.27 0.77 14.55
C ILE A 265 5.77 -0.51 15.24
N ALA A 266 6.06 -1.69 14.69
CA ALA A 266 5.71 -2.96 15.34
C ALA A 266 6.34 -3.10 16.73
N GLY A 267 7.62 -2.72 16.88
CA GLY A 267 8.30 -2.66 18.18
C GLY A 267 7.61 -1.69 19.16
N LEU A 268 7.25 -0.50 18.70
CA LEU A 268 6.49 0.47 19.51
C LEU A 268 5.12 -0.07 19.92
N ILE A 269 4.42 -0.79 19.03
CA ILE A 269 3.14 -1.40 19.37
C ILE A 269 3.31 -2.45 20.48
N ARG A 270 4.35 -3.27 20.37
CA ARG A 270 4.63 -4.34 21.33
C ARG A 270 4.93 -3.81 22.73
N GLU A 271 5.76 -2.77 22.80
CA GLU A 271 6.28 -2.25 24.07
C GLU A 271 5.42 -1.14 24.69
N GLN A 272 4.75 -0.32 23.86
CA GLN A 272 4.20 0.98 24.29
C GLN A 272 2.75 1.24 23.84
N ALA A 273 2.11 0.37 23.02
CA ALA A 273 0.76 0.67 22.55
C ALA A 273 -0.25 0.74 23.70
N PRO A 274 -1.02 1.83 23.80
CA PRO A 274 -2.14 1.89 24.72
C PRO A 274 -3.18 0.82 24.34
N ARG A 275 -3.79 0.22 25.37
CA ARG A 275 -4.79 -0.83 25.23
C ARG A 275 -6.13 -0.33 25.75
N VAL A 276 -7.16 -0.49 24.93
CA VAL A 276 -8.54 -0.19 25.30
C VAL A 276 -9.26 -1.51 25.52
N LEU A 277 -9.62 -1.77 26.78
CA LEU A 277 -10.39 -2.94 27.17
C LEU A 277 -11.85 -2.54 27.31
N ILE A 278 -12.73 -3.21 26.57
CA ILE A 278 -14.15 -2.90 26.50
C ILE A 278 -14.92 -4.11 27.03
N SER A 279 -15.75 -3.90 28.05
CA SER A 279 -16.62 -4.96 28.54
C SER A 279 -17.62 -5.39 27.44
N PRO A 280 -17.96 -6.68 27.30
CA PRO A 280 -19.05 -7.12 26.43
C PRO A 280 -20.37 -6.37 26.69
N ASP A 281 -20.61 -6.02 27.96
CA ASP A 281 -21.80 -5.29 28.43
C ASP A 281 -21.65 -3.77 28.36
N ALA A 282 -20.56 -3.26 27.77
CA ALA A 282 -20.35 -1.83 27.61
C ALA A 282 -21.48 -1.21 26.77
N PRO A 283 -21.88 0.05 27.04
CA PRO A 283 -22.86 0.76 26.23
C PRO A 283 -22.42 0.82 24.76
N GLU A 284 -23.37 0.70 23.82
CA GLU A 284 -23.07 0.73 22.38
C GLU A 284 -22.35 2.02 21.95
N ALA A 285 -22.65 3.15 22.60
CA ALA A 285 -21.94 4.40 22.36
C ALA A 285 -20.44 4.32 22.70
N LEU A 286 -20.07 3.57 23.74
CA LEU A 286 -18.67 3.36 24.12
C LEU A 286 -17.97 2.40 23.15
N LYS A 287 -18.64 1.32 22.74
CA LYS A 287 -18.14 0.40 21.71
C LYS A 287 -17.89 1.14 20.40
N GLU A 288 -18.85 1.95 19.95
CA GLU A 288 -18.72 2.76 18.74
C GLU A 288 -17.58 3.78 18.85
N ALA A 289 -17.41 4.44 20.00
CA ALA A 289 -16.29 5.36 20.21
C ALA A 289 -14.94 4.63 20.11
N ALA A 290 -14.84 3.43 20.67
CA ALA A 290 -13.63 2.63 20.56
C ALA A 290 -13.37 2.13 19.13
N CYS A 291 -14.41 1.75 18.39
CA CYS A 291 -14.32 1.38 16.97
C CYS A 291 -13.77 2.51 16.09
N ARG A 292 -13.89 3.77 16.53
CA ARG A 292 -13.43 4.96 15.80
C ARG A 292 -12.02 5.42 16.18
N LEU A 293 -11.39 4.78 17.17
CA LEU A 293 -10.02 5.12 17.53
C LEU A 293 -9.06 4.90 16.33
N PRO A 294 -7.89 5.55 16.30
CA PRO A 294 -6.88 5.29 15.27
C PRO A 294 -6.54 3.79 15.13
N LEU A 295 -6.46 3.30 13.90
CA LEU A 295 -6.00 1.94 13.61
C LEU A 295 -4.51 1.80 13.92
N ARG A 296 -4.08 0.59 14.28
CA ARG A 296 -2.66 0.17 14.41
C ARG A 296 -1.83 0.90 15.48
N LEU A 297 -2.30 2.01 16.03
CA LEU A 297 -1.66 2.71 17.17
C LEU A 297 -2.22 2.24 18.52
N LEU A 298 -3.46 1.74 18.51
CA LEU A 298 -4.20 1.33 19.70
C LEU A 298 -4.66 -0.10 19.52
N THR A 299 -4.47 -0.93 20.55
CA THR A 299 -5.10 -2.25 20.58
C THR A 299 -6.42 -2.18 21.32
N ARG A 300 -7.46 -2.77 20.74
CA ARG A 300 -8.81 -2.84 21.30
C ARG A 300 -9.17 -4.30 21.52
N ARG A 301 -9.79 -4.61 22.65
CA ARG A 301 -10.33 -5.94 22.96
C ARG A 301 -11.54 -5.83 23.85
#